data_AF-K9RKW1-F1
#
_entry.id   AF-K9RKW1-F1
#
_cell.length_a   1.000
_cell.length_b   1.000
_cell.length_c   1.000
_cell.angle_alpha   90.00
_cell.angle_beta   90.00
_cell.angle_gamma   90.00
#
_symmetry.space_group_name_H-M   'P 1'
#
loop_
_entity.id
_entity.type
_entity.pdbx_description
1 polymer ?
#
loop_
_entity_poly.entity_id
_entity_poly.type
_entity_poly.pdbx_seq_one_letter_code
_entity_poly.pdbx_strand_id
1 'polypeptide(L)'
;MKIFNKLAILAASLAMSSGLMQTEVHAASFSRIVNLDARENTTNNAISLNLLAGTYKVNYIGMSDGGNYDAWNAWGEGVTSFCNSHGEGCRKGWINSYRISFEGFSDMFSSPSVYRNPLQAMQNAVDTSFTLASNTKVNFFIADNYYQDNVGGVSLRLSSQSIPEPTSVISLFAVGAISLFIYKRQEQIV
;
A
#
# COMPACT_ATOMS: atom_id res chain seq x y z
N MET A 1 -0.72 56.50 64.55
CA MET A 1 -1.97 56.67 63.79
C MET A 1 -1.86 55.87 62.50
N LYS A 2 -2.54 54.72 62.45
CA LYS A 2 -3.32 54.17 61.32
C LYS A 2 -2.72 54.10 59.89
N ILE A 3 -2.83 53.07 59.05
CA ILE A 3 -3.08 51.61 59.04
C ILE A 3 -2.72 51.15 57.59
N PHE A 4 -2.47 49.84 57.39
CA PHE A 4 -2.64 49.02 56.18
C PHE A 4 -1.43 48.91 55.22
N ASN A 5 -0.72 47.77 55.15
CA ASN A 5 -1.10 46.42 54.70
C ASN A 5 -1.31 46.36 53.17
N LYS A 6 -0.39 45.69 52.46
CA LYS A 6 -0.67 44.96 51.23
C LYS A 6 0.47 43.96 50.93
N LEU A 7 0.16 42.70 51.26
CA LEU A 7 0.71 41.49 50.64
C LEU A 7 0.74 41.61 49.11
N ALA A 8 1.82 41.14 48.50
CA ALA A 8 1.76 40.48 47.20
C ALA A 8 2.76 39.32 47.20
N ILE A 9 2.21 38.13 47.38
CA ILE A 9 2.85 36.83 47.20
C ILE A 9 2.94 36.59 45.68
N LEU A 10 4.13 36.32 45.17
CA LEU A 10 4.29 35.57 43.92
C LEU A 10 5.22 34.40 44.19
N ALA A 11 4.63 33.24 44.50
CA ALA A 11 5.29 31.97 44.34
C ALA A 11 5.20 31.60 42.86
N ALA A 12 6.33 31.62 42.16
CA ALA A 12 6.43 31.03 40.83
C ALA A 12 6.44 29.51 40.98
N SER A 13 5.30 28.88 40.76
CA SER A 13 5.18 27.43 40.61
C SER A 13 5.76 27.02 39.25
N LEU A 14 6.95 26.41 39.29
CA LEU A 14 7.54 25.74 38.14
C LEU A 14 6.77 24.42 37.92
N ALA A 15 5.74 24.45 37.07
CA ALA A 15 5.13 23.22 36.58
C ALA A 15 6.12 22.55 35.61
N MET A 16 6.90 21.58 36.09
CA MET A 16 7.59 20.64 35.23
C MET A 16 6.52 19.79 34.53
N SER A 17 6.15 20.18 33.31
CA SER A 17 5.39 19.30 32.43
C SER A 17 6.27 18.10 32.12
N SER A 18 5.97 16.97 32.76
CA SER A 18 6.42 15.66 32.31
C SER A 18 5.82 15.42 30.93
N GLY A 19 6.55 15.84 29.90
CA GLY A 19 6.23 15.53 28.52
C GLY A 19 6.24 14.02 28.37
N LEU A 20 5.05 13.41 28.37
CA LEU A 20 4.85 12.13 27.72
C LEU A 20 5.32 12.33 26.28
N MET A 21 6.49 11.79 25.94
CA MET A 21 6.87 11.63 24.56
C MET A 21 5.83 10.71 23.94
N GLN A 22 4.84 11.31 23.28
CA GLN A 22 3.99 10.61 22.35
C GLN A 22 4.91 10.20 21.20
N THR A 23 5.40 8.96 21.24
CA THR A 23 5.97 8.33 20.07
C THR A 23 4.82 8.18 19.09
N GLU A 24 4.71 9.12 18.15
CA GLU A 24 3.85 8.95 16.99
C GLU A 24 4.38 7.72 16.24
N VAL A 25 3.69 6.59 16.41
CA VAL A 25 3.94 5.40 15.62
C VAL A 25 3.45 5.72 14.22
N HIS A 26 4.32 6.31 13.41
CA HIS A 26 4.10 6.43 11.99
C HIS A 26 4.03 5.01 11.44
N ALA A 27 2.84 4.60 11.05
CA ALA A 27 2.62 3.44 10.21
C ALA A 27 3.59 3.51 9.02
N ALA A 28 4.51 2.56 8.91
CA ALA A 28 5.33 2.41 7.73
C ALA A 28 4.40 2.10 6.53
N SER A 29 4.30 3.05 5.60
CA SER A 29 3.60 2.81 4.34
C SER A 29 4.54 2.11 3.36
N PHE A 30 4.07 1.04 2.74
CA PHE A 30 4.77 0.41 1.63
C PHE A 30 4.22 1.02 0.34
N SER A 31 5.12 1.41 -0.57
CA SER A 31 4.75 1.73 -1.94
C SER A 31 5.84 1.26 -2.90
N ARG A 32 5.43 0.62 -4.00
CA ARG A 32 6.36 0.16 -5.03
C ARG A 32 5.68 0.12 -6.40
N ILE A 33 6.39 0.60 -7.42
CA ILE A 33 5.99 0.44 -8.81
C ILE A 33 6.58 -0.86 -9.36
N VAL A 34 5.74 -1.64 -10.06
CA VAL A 34 6.10 -2.84 -10.80
C VAL A 34 5.78 -2.59 -12.27
N ASN A 35 6.82 -2.49 -13.09
CA ASN A 35 6.70 -2.31 -14.53
C ASN A 35 6.87 -3.67 -15.21
N LEU A 36 5.83 -4.14 -15.87
CA LEU A 36 5.78 -5.41 -16.60
C LEU A 36 5.92 -5.14 -18.10
N ASP A 37 7.06 -5.48 -18.66
CA ASP A 37 7.23 -5.50 -20.12
C ASP A 37 6.49 -6.72 -20.71
N ALA A 38 5.70 -6.50 -21.76
CA ALA A 38 4.87 -7.55 -22.35
C ALA A 38 5.64 -8.65 -23.09
N ARG A 39 6.92 -8.42 -23.40
CA ARG A 39 7.83 -9.44 -23.97
C ARG A 39 8.62 -10.17 -22.89
N GLU A 40 9.10 -9.42 -21.91
CA GLU A 40 10.07 -9.93 -20.94
C GLU A 40 9.42 -10.54 -19.70
N ASN A 41 8.36 -9.91 -19.16
CA ASN A 41 7.77 -10.30 -17.88
C ASN A 41 6.64 -11.31 -18.06
N THR A 42 7.01 -12.50 -18.51
CA THR A 42 6.10 -13.61 -18.85
C THR A 42 5.85 -14.55 -17.67
N THR A 43 4.99 -15.56 -17.85
CA THR A 43 4.78 -16.65 -16.87
C THR A 43 6.08 -17.32 -16.41
N ASN A 44 7.11 -17.37 -17.26
CA ASN A 44 8.40 -17.98 -16.95
C ASN A 44 9.44 -16.98 -16.43
N ASN A 45 9.14 -15.68 -16.44
CA ASN A 45 10.05 -14.61 -16.05
C ASN A 45 9.29 -13.48 -15.32
N ALA A 46 8.49 -13.87 -14.32
CA ALA A 46 7.69 -12.94 -13.54
C ALA A 46 8.57 -12.02 -12.66
N ILE A 47 8.09 -10.81 -12.40
CA ILE A 47 8.67 -9.98 -11.35
C ILE A 47 8.16 -10.49 -10.01
N SER A 48 9.06 -10.96 -9.16
CA SER A 48 8.73 -11.46 -7.82
C SER A 48 9.05 -10.45 -6.73
N LEU A 49 8.11 -10.23 -5.82
CA LEU A 49 8.30 -9.45 -4.60
C LEU A 49 8.04 -10.33 -3.36
N ASN A 50 8.92 -10.24 -2.36
CA ASN A 50 8.64 -10.79 -1.04
C ASN A 50 7.86 -9.74 -0.25
N LEU A 51 6.59 -10.01 -0.01
CA LEU A 51 5.67 -9.10 0.67
C LEU A 51 5.35 -9.65 2.07
N LEU A 52 5.25 -8.77 3.06
CA LEU A 52 4.78 -9.14 4.39
C LEU A 52 3.28 -9.44 4.36
N ALA A 53 2.78 -10.14 5.38
CA ALA A 53 1.34 -10.29 5.60
C ALA A 53 0.63 -8.92 5.61
N GLY A 54 -0.57 -8.85 5.05
CA GLY A 54 -1.34 -7.61 4.95
C GLY A 54 -2.14 -7.48 3.65
N THR A 55 -2.89 -6.39 3.55
CA THR A 55 -3.69 -6.06 2.35
C THR A 55 -2.95 -5.06 1.48
N TYR A 56 -2.80 -5.40 0.21
CA TYR A 56 -2.15 -4.57 -0.80
C TYR A 56 -3.20 -4.08 -1.79
N LYS A 57 -3.21 -2.76 -2.02
CA LYS A 57 -3.88 -2.16 -3.16
C LYS A 57 -2.93 -2.19 -4.35
N VAL A 58 -3.48 -2.50 -5.52
CA VAL A 58 -2.77 -2.50 -6.79
C VAL A 58 -3.47 -1.52 -7.69
N ASN A 59 -2.89 -0.34 -7.84
CA ASN A 59 -3.39 0.67 -8.75
C ASN A 59 -2.75 0.47 -10.12
N TYR A 60 -3.57 0.39 -11.16
CA TYR A 60 -3.06 0.45 -12.52
C TYR A 60 -2.64 1.89 -12.79
N ILE A 61 -1.41 2.10 -13.24
CA ILE A 61 -0.88 3.45 -13.50
C ILE A 61 -0.31 3.53 -14.91
N GLY A 62 -0.36 4.73 -15.49
CA GLY A 62 0.29 5.02 -16.77
C GLY A 62 1.66 5.66 -16.60
N MET A 63 2.26 6.02 -17.74
CA MET A 63 3.54 6.74 -17.80
C MET A 63 3.47 8.12 -17.13
N SER A 64 2.31 8.79 -17.20
CA SER A 64 2.07 10.08 -16.53
C SER A 64 2.20 10.01 -15.02
N ASP A 65 2.02 8.81 -14.44
CA ASP A 65 2.05 8.55 -13.00
C ASP A 65 3.35 7.87 -12.54
N GLY A 66 4.40 7.94 -13.37
CA GLY A 66 5.73 7.38 -13.08
C GLY A 66 5.88 5.89 -13.43
N GLY A 67 4.90 5.29 -14.11
CA GLY A 67 5.06 3.98 -14.75
C GLY A 67 5.93 4.04 -16.01
N ASN A 68 6.30 2.88 -16.54
CA ASN A 68 7.02 2.79 -17.83
C ASN A 68 6.08 2.53 -19.02
N TYR A 69 4.86 2.09 -18.74
CA TYR A 69 3.91 1.59 -19.74
C TYR A 69 2.48 1.99 -19.39
N ASP A 70 1.69 2.30 -20.43
CA ASP A 70 0.25 2.55 -20.31
C ASP A 70 -0.59 1.28 -20.53
N ALA A 71 -0.19 0.43 -21.49
CA ALA A 71 -0.88 -0.79 -21.86
C ALA A 71 0.01 -1.62 -22.80
N TRP A 72 -0.45 -2.82 -23.17
CA TRP A 72 0.25 -3.68 -24.12
C TRP A 72 -0.65 -4.18 -25.25
N ASN A 73 -0.04 -4.64 -26.34
CA ASN A 73 -0.74 -5.19 -27.49
C ASN A 73 -0.15 -6.56 -27.84
N ALA A 74 -0.98 -7.60 -27.77
CA ALA A 74 -0.64 -9.00 -28.00
C ALA A 74 -0.39 -9.37 -29.47
N TRP A 75 -0.55 -8.42 -30.39
CA TRP A 75 -0.51 -8.68 -31.84
C TRP A 75 0.51 -7.83 -32.59
N GLY A 76 1.29 -7.00 -31.90
CA GLY A 76 2.27 -6.12 -32.51
C GLY A 76 1.94 -4.63 -32.46
N GLU A 77 2.98 -3.84 -32.71
CA GLU A 77 2.88 -2.39 -32.83
C GLU A 77 1.98 -1.99 -34.00
N GLY A 78 1.06 -1.05 -33.74
CA GLY A 78 0.11 -0.57 -34.76
C GLY A 78 -0.97 -1.59 -35.15
N VAL A 79 -1.00 -2.78 -34.55
CA VAL A 79 -2.01 -3.81 -34.88
C VAL A 79 -3.28 -3.58 -34.09
N THR A 80 -4.21 -2.85 -34.71
CA THR A 80 -5.55 -2.59 -34.17
C THR A 80 -6.60 -2.84 -35.25
N SER A 81 -7.69 -3.56 -34.93
CA SER A 81 -8.73 -3.88 -35.93
C SER A 81 -10.13 -4.06 -35.34
N PHE A 82 -11.15 -3.79 -36.14
CA PHE A 82 -12.58 -4.01 -35.84
C PHE A 82 -13.08 -3.34 -34.55
N CYS A 83 -12.56 -2.15 -34.23
CA CYS A 83 -13.09 -1.37 -33.11
C CYS A 83 -14.43 -0.71 -33.47
N ASN A 84 -15.28 -0.47 -32.47
CA ASN A 84 -16.45 0.38 -32.61
C ASN A 84 -16.05 1.87 -32.80
N SER A 85 -17.05 2.76 -32.96
CA SER A 85 -16.84 4.20 -33.14
C SER A 85 -16.13 4.87 -31.96
N HIS A 86 -16.23 4.30 -30.76
CA HIS A 86 -15.57 4.78 -29.54
C HIS A 86 -14.16 4.20 -29.34
N GLY A 87 -13.69 3.32 -30.23
CA GLY A 87 -12.37 2.70 -30.12
C GLY A 87 -12.31 1.51 -29.15
N GLU A 88 -13.45 0.92 -28.82
CA GLU A 88 -13.57 -0.25 -27.93
C GLU A 88 -14.06 -1.48 -28.70
N GLY A 89 -14.04 -2.64 -28.06
CA GLY A 89 -14.52 -3.89 -28.63
C GLY A 89 -13.72 -4.31 -29.86
N CYS A 90 -12.46 -3.88 -29.95
CA CYS A 90 -11.58 -4.24 -31.04
C CYS A 90 -11.37 -5.76 -31.07
N ARG A 91 -11.20 -6.35 -32.26
CA ARG A 91 -10.78 -7.75 -32.38
C ARG A 91 -9.30 -7.93 -32.05
N LYS A 92 -8.50 -6.90 -32.34
CA LYS A 92 -7.08 -6.78 -31.99
C LYS A 92 -6.79 -5.35 -31.59
N GLY A 93 -5.89 -5.15 -30.64
CA GLY A 93 -5.54 -3.83 -30.15
C GLY A 93 -4.88 -3.88 -28.78
N TRP A 94 -5.05 -2.81 -28.02
CA TRP A 94 -4.41 -2.61 -26.73
C TRP A 94 -5.26 -3.17 -25.59
N ILE A 95 -4.60 -3.81 -24.64
CA ILE A 95 -5.18 -4.46 -23.46
C ILE A 95 -4.42 -4.05 -22.20
N ASN A 96 -5.11 -4.13 -21.08
CA ASN A 96 -4.61 -3.75 -19.75
C ASN A 96 -4.51 -4.96 -18.81
N SER A 97 -4.38 -6.17 -19.38
CA SER A 97 -4.40 -7.39 -18.59
C SER A 97 -3.04 -7.68 -17.94
N TYR A 98 -3.07 -8.22 -16.72
CA TYR A 98 -1.90 -8.73 -16.01
C TYR A 98 -2.33 -9.85 -15.08
N ARG A 99 -1.36 -10.58 -14.52
CA ARG A 99 -1.59 -11.65 -13.54
C ARG A 99 -0.83 -11.39 -12.26
N ILE A 100 -1.47 -11.80 -11.17
CA ILE A 100 -0.84 -11.93 -9.84
C ILE A 100 -0.95 -13.40 -9.44
N SER A 101 0.15 -13.99 -8.99
CA SER A 101 0.13 -15.33 -8.43
C SER A 101 1.00 -15.48 -7.18
N PHE A 102 0.57 -16.37 -6.30
CA PHE A 102 1.31 -16.84 -5.14
C PHE A 102 0.75 -18.21 -4.72
N GLU A 103 1.27 -18.81 -3.66
CA GLU A 103 0.83 -20.14 -3.22
C GLU A 103 -0.68 -20.20 -3.01
N GLY A 104 -1.36 -21.12 -3.71
CA GLY A 104 -2.81 -21.30 -3.65
C GLY A 104 -3.65 -20.24 -4.36
N PHE A 105 -3.03 -19.25 -5.02
CA PHE A 105 -3.73 -18.15 -5.69
C PHE A 105 -3.11 -17.82 -7.05
N SER A 106 -3.94 -17.70 -8.07
CA SER A 106 -3.53 -17.17 -9.37
C SER A 106 -4.74 -16.60 -10.07
N ASP A 107 -4.71 -15.29 -10.34
CA ASP A 107 -5.81 -14.62 -11.03
C ASP A 107 -5.30 -13.68 -12.13
N MET A 108 -6.18 -13.40 -13.09
CA MET A 108 -5.95 -12.46 -14.17
C MET A 108 -6.87 -11.25 -13.99
N PHE A 109 -6.26 -10.08 -13.98
CA PHE A 109 -6.96 -8.82 -13.87
C PHE A 109 -6.93 -8.13 -15.22
N SER A 110 -8.10 -7.76 -15.72
CA SER A 110 -8.27 -7.12 -17.02
C SER A 110 -9.61 -6.40 -17.05
N SER A 111 -9.70 -5.35 -17.84
CA SER A 111 -10.98 -4.86 -18.34
C SER A 111 -11.59 -5.84 -19.36
N PRO A 112 -12.91 -5.80 -19.63
CA PRO A 112 -13.59 -6.76 -20.50
C PRO A 112 -13.41 -6.48 -22.01
N SER A 113 -12.59 -5.51 -22.40
CA SER A 113 -12.52 -5.01 -23.78
C SER A 113 -11.09 -4.93 -24.30
N VAL A 114 -10.96 -4.79 -25.62
CA VAL A 114 -9.73 -4.47 -26.32
C VAL A 114 -9.91 -3.09 -26.95
N TYR A 115 -8.90 -2.25 -26.85
CA TYR A 115 -8.99 -0.83 -27.15
C TYR A 115 -8.12 -0.43 -28.34
N ARG A 116 -8.47 0.71 -28.94
CA ARG A 116 -7.81 1.21 -30.14
C ARG A 116 -6.36 1.62 -29.90
N ASN A 117 -6.08 2.19 -28.72
CA ASN A 117 -4.82 2.83 -28.38
C ASN A 117 -4.46 2.57 -26.88
N PRO A 118 -3.20 2.74 -26.48
CA PRO A 118 -2.74 2.36 -25.14
C PRO A 118 -3.36 3.21 -24.03
N LEU A 119 -3.46 4.52 -24.25
CA LEU A 119 -4.04 5.44 -23.27
C LEU A 119 -5.50 5.06 -22.95
N GLN A 120 -6.28 4.69 -23.96
CA GLN A 120 -7.65 4.25 -23.77
C GLN A 120 -7.72 2.94 -22.97
N ALA A 121 -6.83 1.98 -23.23
CA ALA A 121 -6.75 0.76 -22.43
C ALA A 121 -6.39 1.06 -20.97
N MET A 122 -5.42 1.95 -20.72
CA MET A 122 -5.03 2.39 -19.38
C MET A 122 -6.20 3.05 -18.63
N GLN A 123 -6.89 3.99 -19.28
CA GLN A 123 -8.01 4.73 -18.68
C GLN A 123 -9.20 3.83 -18.29
N ASN A 124 -9.29 2.65 -18.90
CA ASN A 124 -10.32 1.66 -18.60
C ASN A 124 -9.79 0.50 -17.73
N ALA A 125 -8.56 0.59 -17.23
CA ALA A 125 -8.01 -0.41 -16.33
C ALA A 125 -8.73 -0.41 -14.98
N VAL A 126 -8.70 -1.56 -14.34
CA VAL A 126 -9.38 -1.78 -13.06
C VAL A 126 -8.32 -1.95 -11.98
N ASP A 127 -8.43 -1.13 -10.95
CA ASP A 127 -7.65 -1.26 -9.72
C ASP A 127 -8.09 -2.49 -8.93
N THR A 128 -7.15 -3.15 -8.27
CA THR A 128 -7.40 -4.41 -7.57
C THR A 128 -6.81 -4.39 -6.18
N SER A 129 -7.10 -5.45 -5.41
CA SER A 129 -6.47 -5.65 -4.11
C SER A 129 -6.40 -7.13 -3.79
N PHE A 130 -5.42 -7.50 -2.98
CA PHE A 130 -5.29 -8.85 -2.43
C PHE A 130 -4.77 -8.77 -0.99
N THR A 131 -5.04 -9.84 -0.22
CA THR A 131 -4.60 -9.96 1.17
C THR A 131 -3.73 -11.19 1.32
N LEU A 132 -2.61 -11.03 2.01
CA LEU A 132 -1.69 -12.10 2.37
C LEU A 132 -1.84 -12.42 3.87
N ALA A 133 -2.10 -13.68 4.20
CA ALA A 133 -2.19 -14.14 5.58
C ALA A 133 -0.82 -14.28 6.28
N SER A 134 0.25 -14.39 5.48
CA SER A 134 1.63 -14.57 5.92
C SER A 134 2.58 -13.85 4.96
N ASN A 135 3.87 -13.83 5.31
CA ASN A 135 4.90 -13.32 4.41
C ASN A 135 5.00 -14.25 3.18
N THR A 136 4.84 -13.69 1.99
CA THR A 136 4.64 -14.47 0.77
C THR A 136 5.41 -13.87 -0.40
N LYS A 137 6.00 -14.74 -1.22
CA LYS A 137 6.55 -14.37 -2.53
C LYS A 137 5.41 -14.23 -3.54
N VAL A 138 5.16 -13.02 -4.00
CA VAL A 138 4.11 -12.69 -4.99
C VAL A 138 4.73 -12.42 -6.34
N ASN A 139 4.18 -13.03 -7.39
CA ASN A 139 4.64 -12.89 -8.76
C ASN A 139 3.68 -12.03 -9.57
N PHE A 140 4.24 -11.14 -10.38
CA PHE A 140 3.53 -10.26 -11.31
C PHE A 140 4.03 -10.53 -12.72
N PHE A 141 3.12 -10.77 -13.66
CA PHE A 141 3.49 -11.11 -15.04
C PHE A 141 2.35 -10.87 -16.03
N ILE A 142 2.70 -10.84 -17.31
CA ILE A 142 1.78 -10.88 -18.44
C ILE A 142 1.69 -12.32 -18.95
N ALA A 143 0.48 -12.74 -19.32
CA ALA A 143 0.25 -14.06 -19.90
C ALA A 143 -0.26 -13.93 -21.33
N ASP A 144 0.46 -14.58 -22.23
CA ASP A 144 0.13 -14.70 -23.63
C ASP A 144 0.66 -16.04 -24.20
N ASN A 145 0.25 -16.37 -25.41
CA ASN A 145 0.71 -17.56 -26.14
C ASN A 145 1.98 -17.30 -26.96
N TYR A 146 2.18 -16.07 -27.43
CA TYR A 146 3.35 -15.70 -28.21
C TYR A 146 3.83 -14.31 -27.78
N TYR A 147 4.99 -14.24 -27.12
CA TYR A 147 5.46 -13.00 -26.51
C TYR A 147 6.33 -12.14 -27.44
N GLN A 148 6.78 -12.67 -28.58
CA GLN A 148 7.77 -11.98 -29.41
C GLN A 148 7.17 -10.83 -30.22
N ASP A 149 5.88 -10.89 -30.55
CA ASP A 149 5.16 -9.81 -31.22
C ASP A 149 4.54 -8.82 -30.22
N ASN A 150 4.49 -9.12 -28.93
CA ASN A 150 3.95 -8.21 -27.92
C ASN A 150 4.65 -6.85 -27.96
N VAL A 151 3.95 -5.78 -27.64
CA VAL A 151 4.57 -4.45 -27.45
C VAL A 151 3.95 -3.73 -26.27
N GLY A 152 4.73 -2.82 -25.67
CA GLY A 152 4.32 -2.08 -24.48
C GLY A 152 4.42 -2.93 -23.20
N GLY A 153 3.54 -2.66 -22.26
CA GLY A 153 3.57 -3.30 -20.95
C GLY A 153 2.47 -2.81 -20.01
N VAL A 154 2.56 -3.18 -18.74
CA VAL A 154 1.67 -2.74 -17.67
C VAL A 154 2.48 -2.14 -16.54
N SER A 155 2.07 -1.01 -15.98
CA SER A 155 2.68 -0.45 -14.78
C SER A 155 1.70 -0.50 -13.62
N LEU A 156 2.12 -1.07 -12.49
CA LEU A 156 1.30 -1.26 -11.30
C LEU A 156 1.93 -0.54 -10.11
N ARG A 157 1.17 0.29 -9.40
CA ARG A 157 1.58 0.82 -8.10
C ARG A 157 0.95 -0.02 -7.00
N LEU A 158 1.80 -0.76 -6.30
CA LEU A 158 1.42 -1.47 -5.09
C LEU A 158 1.52 -0.52 -3.91
N SER A 159 0.53 -0.58 -3.02
CA SER A 159 0.60 0.11 -1.74
C SER A 159 -0.05 -0.69 -0.61
N SER A 160 0.52 -0.58 0.59
CA SER A 160 -0.13 -1.03 1.82
C SER A 160 0.15 -0.04 2.95
N GLN A 161 -0.81 0.10 3.85
CA GLN A 161 -0.60 0.81 5.11
C GLN A 161 -0.27 -0.25 6.16
N SER A 162 0.88 -0.15 6.84
CA SER A 162 1.07 -0.96 8.04
C SER A 162 0.03 -0.51 9.08
N ILE A 163 -0.77 -1.42 9.60
CA ILE A 163 -1.54 -1.11 10.80
C ILE A 163 -0.52 -1.06 11.94
N PRO A 164 -0.43 0.05 12.73
CA PRO A 164 0.43 0.06 13.89
C PRO A 164 0.09 -1.16 14.75
N GLU A 165 1.06 -2.05 14.97
CA GLU A 165 0.90 -3.10 15.96
C GLU A 165 0.46 -2.41 17.26
N PRO A 166 -0.64 -2.85 17.91
CA PRO A 166 -1.04 -2.24 19.16
C PRO A 166 0.14 -2.36 20.11
N THR A 167 0.80 -1.23 20.40
CA THR A 167 1.93 -1.17 21.32
C THR A 167 1.50 -1.92 22.57
N SER A 168 2.20 -3.01 22.80
CA SER A 168 1.82 -4.08 23.69
C SER A 168 1.51 -3.51 25.07
N VAL A 169 0.40 -3.96 25.65
CA VAL A 169 -0.01 -4.25 27.05
C VAL A 169 0.97 -3.99 28.23
N ILE A 170 2.25 -3.67 28.00
CA ILE A 170 3.26 -3.32 29.01
C ILE A 170 2.84 -2.08 29.82
N SER A 171 2.11 -1.13 29.22
CA SER A 171 1.58 0.03 29.95
C SER A 171 0.51 -0.33 30.99
N LEU A 172 -0.16 -1.50 30.88
CA LEU A 172 -1.21 -1.91 31.83
C LEU A 172 -0.64 -2.59 33.10
N PHE A 173 0.58 -3.12 33.06
CA PHE A 173 1.24 -3.70 34.24
C PHE A 173 2.04 -2.69 35.07
N ALA A 174 2.44 -1.55 34.50
CA ALA A 174 3.17 -0.51 35.24
C ALA A 174 2.30 0.23 36.28
N VAL A 175 0.98 0.33 36.05
CA VAL A 175 0.05 0.97 37.02
C VAL A 175 -0.29 0.03 38.19
N GLY A 176 -0.27 -1.29 37.98
CA GLY A 176 -0.56 -2.28 39.02
C GLY A 176 0.52 -2.40 40.10
N ALA A 177 1.79 -2.15 39.77
CA ALA A 177 2.90 -2.28 40.72
C ALA A 177 3.01 -1.10 41.71
N ILE A 178 2.51 0.09 41.37
CA ILE A 178 2.59 1.26 42.25
C ILE A 178 1.57 1.16 43.40
N SER A 179 0.41 0.54 43.17
CA SER A 179 -0.64 0.37 44.19
C SER A 179 -0.25 -0.57 45.34
N LEU A 180 0.66 -1.52 45.12
CA LEU A 180 1.12 -2.46 46.15
C LEU A 180 2.21 -1.89 47.07
N PHE A 181 2.92 -0.84 46.66
CA PHE A 181 3.92 -0.18 47.53
C PHE A 181 3.31 0.87 48.47
N ILE A 182 2.16 1.45 48.13
CA ILE A 182 1.50 2.46 48.97
C ILE A 182 0.73 1.81 50.13
N TYR A 183 0.16 0.61 49.94
CA TYR A 183 -0.62 -0.05 51.00
C TYR A 183 0.23 -0.56 52.18
N LYS A 184 1.52 -0.87 51.95
CA LYS A 184 2.37 -1.46 52.99
C LYS A 184 3.00 -0.44 53.95
N ARG A 185 2.76 0.87 53.77
CA ARG A 185 3.40 1.93 54.58
C ARG A 185 2.49 2.57 55.65
N GLN A 186 1.22 2.15 55.76
CA GLN A 186 0.31 2.71 56.77
C GLN A 186 0.17 1.89 58.07
N GLU A 187 0.83 0.74 58.22
CA GLU A 187 0.78 -0.05 59.47
C GLU A 187 1.92 0.22 60.48
N GLN A 188 2.71 1.29 60.31
CA GLN A 188 3.79 1.60 61.26
C GLN A 188 3.82 3.06 61.74
N ILE A 189 2.69 3.58 62.20
CA ILE A 189 2.70 4.74 63.13
C ILE A 189 1.66 4.46 64.22
N VAL A 190 2.15 4.00 65.38
CA VAL A 190 1.49 4.08 66.69
C VAL A 190 1.92 5.39 67.35
#